data_AF-A0AAN3MTX6-F1
#
_entry.id   AF-A0AAN3MTX6-F1
#
_cell.length_a   1.000
_cell.length_b   1.000
_cell.length_c   1.000
_cell.angle_alpha   90.00
_cell.angle_beta   90.00
_cell.angle_gamma   90.00
#
_symmetry.space_group_name_H-M   'P 1'
#
loop_
_entity.id
_entity.type
_entity.pdbx_description
1 polymer ?
#
loop_
_entity_poly.entity_id
_entity_poly.type
_entity_poly.pdbx_seq_one_letter_code
_entity_poly.pdbx_strand_id
1 'polypeptide(L)'
;MSTLNHPKADLSKGQYGCVGQGLHIAKKLLPYIPNNAGILLVPCCRGGSAFTQGAEGTFSADTGASQDSARWGVGKPLYQDLIART
;
A
#
# COMPACT_ATOMS: atom_id res chain seq x y z
N MET A 1 10.68 -6.88 -4.82
CA MET A 1 9.46 -7.66 -5.12
C MET A 1 9.07 -8.46 -3.89
N SER A 2 7.77 -8.75 -3.69
CA SER A 2 7.31 -9.55 -2.54
C SER A 2 8.03 -10.90 -2.48
N THR A 3 8.44 -11.30 -1.28
CA THR A 3 9.07 -12.61 -1.02
C THR A 3 8.03 -13.70 -0.71
N LEU A 4 6.78 -13.32 -0.44
CA LEU A 4 5.66 -14.24 -0.20
C LEU A 4 5.01 -14.60 -1.54
N ASN A 5 5.22 -15.82 -2.01
CA ASN A 5 4.72 -16.30 -3.31
C ASN A 5 3.86 -17.55 -3.15
N HIS A 6 2.90 -17.74 -4.06
CA HIS A 6 2.17 -19.00 -4.17
C HIS A 6 3.13 -20.15 -4.56
N PRO A 7 3.02 -21.37 -4.02
CA PRO A 7 3.95 -22.47 -4.32
C PRO A 7 4.03 -22.89 -5.79
N LYS A 8 3.01 -22.52 -6.59
CA LYS A 8 2.94 -22.78 -8.04
C LYS A 8 3.16 -21.54 -8.90
N ALA A 9 3.67 -20.45 -8.31
CA ALA A 9 3.92 -19.21 -9.04
C ALA A 9 5.05 -19.39 -10.06
N ASP A 10 4.80 -19.01 -11.31
CA ASP A 10 5.83 -18.83 -12.32
C ASP A 10 6.36 -17.39 -12.26
N LEU A 11 7.47 -17.19 -11.57
CA LEU A 11 8.07 -15.86 -11.36
C LEU A 11 8.58 -15.24 -12.66
N SER A 12 8.91 -16.04 -13.67
CA SER A 12 9.30 -15.53 -15.00
C SER A 12 8.15 -14.83 -15.71
N LYS A 13 6.90 -15.12 -15.32
CA LYS A 13 5.67 -14.50 -15.84
C LYS A 13 5.12 -13.40 -14.94
N GLY A 14 5.88 -12.98 -13.93
CA GLY A 14 5.44 -11.92 -13.01
C GLY A 14 4.38 -12.37 -12.00
N GLN A 15 4.21 -13.68 -11.74
CA GLN A 15 3.26 -14.19 -10.76
C GLN A 15 3.77 -14.08 -9.31
N TYR A 16 4.36 -12.95 -8.94
CA TYR A 16 4.93 -12.72 -7.62
C TYR A 16 3.89 -12.20 -6.61
N GLY A 17 4.11 -12.46 -5.33
CA GLY A 17 3.39 -11.80 -4.25
C GLY A 17 2.05 -12.42 -3.87
N CYS A 18 1.36 -11.69 -2.98
CA CYS A 18 -0.04 -11.90 -2.66
C CYS A 18 -0.93 -11.01 -3.54
N VAL A 19 -2.23 -11.31 -3.60
CA VAL A 19 -3.20 -10.54 -4.38
C VAL A 19 -3.88 -9.48 -3.52
N GLY A 20 -3.85 -8.23 -3.98
CA GLY A 20 -4.66 -7.13 -3.45
C GLY A 20 -5.73 -6.66 -4.44
N GLN A 21 -6.79 -6.03 -3.94
CA GLN A 21 -7.92 -5.59 -4.73
C GLN A 21 -7.72 -4.24 -5.45
N GLY A 22 -6.69 -3.46 -5.10
CA GLY A 22 -6.49 -2.10 -5.63
C GLY A 22 -6.46 -2.04 -7.16
N LEU A 23 -5.71 -2.94 -7.81
CA LEU A 23 -5.65 -3.03 -9.27
C LEU A 23 -7.00 -3.44 -9.89
N HIS A 24 -7.74 -4.33 -9.23
CA HIS A 24 -9.06 -4.77 -9.68
C HIS A 24 -10.09 -3.64 -9.61
N ILE A 25 -10.05 -2.84 -8.54
CA ILE A 25 -10.88 -1.64 -8.38
C ILE A 25 -10.56 -0.64 -9.50
N ALA A 26 -9.28 -0.30 -9.68
CA ALA A 26 -8.86 0.63 -10.74
C ALA A 26 -9.33 0.17 -12.13
N LYS A 27 -9.10 -1.11 -12.48
CA LYS A 27 -9.55 -1.67 -13.77
C LYS A 27 -11.07 -1.59 -13.95
N LYS A 28 -11.85 -1.79 -12.89
CA LYS A 28 -13.33 -1.69 -12.95
C LYS A 28 -13.81 -0.24 -13.06
N LEU A 29 -13.07 0.72 -12.49
CA LEU A 29 -13.39 2.14 -12.57
C LEU A 29 -12.95 2.79 -13.88
N LEU A 30 -11.92 2.26 -14.54
CA LEU A 30 -11.34 2.84 -15.75
C LEU A 30 -12.34 3.09 -16.90
N PRO A 31 -13.34 2.23 -17.17
CA PRO A 31 -14.35 2.51 -18.20
C PRO A 31 -15.30 3.68 -17.87
N TYR A 32 -15.30 4.15 -16.62
CA TYR A 32 -16.19 5.21 -16.13
C TYR A 32 -15.52 6.59 -16.07
N ILE A 33 -14.25 6.71 -16.51
CA ILE A 33 -13.54 8.00 -16.57
C ILE A 33 -13.29 8.44 -18.02
N PRO A 34 -13.04 9.74 -18.29
CA PRO A 34 -12.69 10.21 -19.62
C PRO A 34 -11.47 9.51 -20.22
N ASN A 35 -11.42 9.36 -21.55
CA ASN A 35 -10.29 8.71 -22.26
C ASN A 35 -8.94 9.40 -22.02
N ASN A 36 -8.95 10.68 -21.63
CA ASN A 36 -7.76 11.46 -21.31
C ASN A 36 -7.43 11.46 -19.80
N ALA A 37 -8.11 10.66 -19.00
CA ALA A 37 -7.87 10.52 -17.57
C ALA A 37 -7.29 9.13 -17.24
N GLY A 38 -6.60 9.04 -16.11
CA GLY A 38 -6.05 7.80 -15.56
C GLY A 38 -6.38 7.66 -14.08
N ILE A 39 -6.06 6.50 -13.50
CA ILE A 39 -6.22 6.23 -12.07
C ILE A 39 -4.84 6.10 -11.45
N LEU A 40 -4.54 6.96 -10.48
CA LEU A 40 -3.37 6.87 -9.62
C LEU A 40 -3.77 6.24 -8.29
N LEU A 41 -3.22 5.08 -7.95
CA LEU A 41 -3.41 4.46 -6.64
C LEU A 41 -2.34 4.97 -5.68
N VAL A 42 -2.75 5.35 -4.47
CA VAL A 42 -1.86 5.78 -3.38
C VAL A 42 -1.86 4.70 -2.27
N PRO A 43 -1.05 3.63 -2.39
CA PRO A 43 -1.06 2.54 -1.42
C PRO A 43 -0.32 2.94 -0.14
N CYS A 44 -1.01 2.94 1.02
CA CYS A 44 -0.45 3.28 2.34
C CYS A 44 -0.84 2.25 3.43
N CYS A 45 -1.09 1.00 3.05
CA CYS A 45 -1.54 -0.04 3.97
C CYS A 45 -0.36 -0.70 4.70
N ARG A 46 -0.57 -1.06 5.96
CA ARG A 46 0.38 -1.85 6.76
C ARG A 46 -0.32 -3.04 7.43
N GLY A 47 0.14 -4.25 7.14
CA GLY A 47 -0.36 -5.47 7.81
C GLY A 47 -0.08 -5.45 9.32
N GLY A 48 -1.03 -5.94 10.13
CA GLY A 48 -0.89 -5.97 11.59
C GLY A 48 -0.92 -4.60 12.28
N SER A 49 -1.30 -3.54 11.57
CA SER A 49 -1.44 -2.21 12.16
C SER A 49 -2.76 -2.03 12.89
N ALA A 50 -2.77 -1.20 13.93
CA ALA A 50 -3.94 -0.93 14.76
C ALA A 50 -3.92 0.50 15.33
N PHE A 51 -5.04 0.95 15.89
CA PHE A 51 -5.12 2.25 16.58
C PHE A 51 -4.64 2.20 18.03
N THR A 52 -4.90 1.10 18.73
CA THR A 52 -4.64 0.98 20.18
C THR A 52 -3.39 0.17 20.51
N GLN A 53 -2.77 -0.48 19.53
CA GLN A 53 -1.60 -1.36 19.68
C GLN A 53 -0.61 -1.20 18.52
N GLY A 54 0.58 -1.78 18.66
CA GLY A 54 1.66 -1.72 17.68
C GLY A 54 2.66 -0.60 17.95
N ALA A 55 3.87 -0.77 17.40
CA ALA A 55 4.96 0.20 17.47
C ALA A 55 4.63 1.44 16.62
N GLU A 56 5.08 2.60 17.07
CA GLU A 56 4.89 3.84 16.30
C GLU A 56 5.74 3.84 15.04
N GLY A 57 7.00 3.40 15.14
CA GLY A 57 7.99 3.53 14.09
C GLY A 57 8.47 4.97 13.95
N THR A 58 8.96 5.32 12.76
CA THR A 58 9.38 6.69 12.41
C THR A 58 8.85 7.10 11.05
N PHE A 59 8.79 8.41 10.80
CA PHE A 59 8.48 8.97 9.49
C PHE A 59 9.70 9.71 8.95
N SER A 60 9.96 9.56 7.66
CA SER A 60 10.96 10.30 6.89
C SER A 60 10.28 10.93 5.68
N ALA A 61 10.60 12.20 5.39
CA ALA A 61 10.07 12.88 4.21
C ALA A 61 10.56 12.22 2.90
N ASP A 62 11.75 11.62 2.91
CA ASP A 62 12.36 11.03 1.72
C ASP A 62 11.88 9.60 1.45
N THR A 63 11.55 8.85 2.51
CA THR A 63 11.29 7.40 2.42
C THR A 63 9.95 6.94 2.99
N GLY A 64 9.17 7.84 3.60
CA GLY A 64 7.87 7.53 4.21
C GLY A 64 7.96 6.88 5.59
N ALA A 65 6.89 6.18 5.98
CA ALA A 65 6.83 5.42 7.23
C ALA A 65 7.83 4.25 7.25
N SER A 66 8.49 4.07 8.40
CA SER A 66 9.44 2.98 8.62
C SER A 66 8.78 1.60 8.55
N GLN A 67 9.59 0.56 8.24
CA GLN A 67 9.09 -0.81 8.13
C GLN A 67 8.43 -1.32 9.41
N ASP A 68 8.84 -0.88 10.59
CA ASP A 68 8.29 -1.31 11.88
C ASP A 68 7.05 -0.49 12.33
N SER A 69 6.68 0.56 11.59
CA SER A 69 5.47 1.33 11.86
C SER A 69 4.23 0.42 11.85
N ALA A 70 3.46 0.42 12.93
CA ALA A 70 2.25 -0.40 13.09
C ALA A 70 1.12 0.32 13.86
N ARG A 71 1.32 1.58 14.27
CA ARG A 71 0.33 2.38 14.99
C ARG A 71 -0.32 3.41 14.07
N TRP A 72 -1.64 3.33 13.92
CA TRP A 72 -2.45 4.41 13.37
C TRP A 72 -2.83 5.41 14.46
N GLY A 73 -3.03 6.66 14.04
CA GLY A 73 -3.45 7.75 14.91
C GLY A 73 -2.93 9.08 14.37
N VAL A 74 -3.61 10.18 14.73
CA VAL A 74 -3.17 11.53 14.34
C VAL A 74 -1.74 11.75 14.83
N GLY A 75 -0.89 12.27 13.95
CA GLY A 75 0.53 12.52 14.23
C GLY A 75 1.42 11.26 14.24
N LYS A 76 0.87 10.05 14.07
CA LYS A 76 1.67 8.82 13.98
C LYS A 76 2.28 8.62 12.58
N PRO A 77 3.39 7.88 12.44
CA PRO A 77 4.06 7.72 11.15
C PRO A 77 3.17 7.23 10.01
N LEU A 78 2.28 6.26 10.25
CA LEU A 78 1.34 5.79 9.22
C LEU A 78 0.35 6.88 8.77
N TYR A 79 -0.07 7.76 9.68
CA TYR A 79 -0.91 8.91 9.35
C TYR A 79 -0.14 9.96 8.55
N GLN A 80 1.10 10.26 8.95
CA GLN A 80 1.96 11.18 8.21
C GLN A 80 2.24 10.68 6.79
N ASP A 81 2.49 9.37 6.63
CA ASP A 81 2.69 8.73 5.32
C ASP A 81 1.46 8.84 4.42
N LEU A 82 0.26 8.58 4.97
CA LEU A 82 -1.00 8.75 4.25
C LEU A 82 -1.18 10.18 3.73
N ILE A 83 -0.94 11.19 4.59
CA ILE A 83 -1.11 12.60 4.22
C ILE A 83 -0.02 13.06 3.24
N ALA A 84 1.23 12.67 3.44
CA ALA A 84 2.33 13.10 2.58
C ALA A 84 2.26 12.50 1.16
N ARG A 85 1.61 11.35 1.00
CA ARG A 85 1.51 10.64 -0.29
C ARG A 85 0.25 10.97 -1.08
N THR A 86 -0.75 11.62 -0.47
CA THR A 86 -2.04 11.96 -1.09
C THR A 86 -2.09 13.43 -1.48
#